data_AF-A0A3D1G1S8-F1
#
_entry.id   AF-A0A3D1G1S8-F1
#
_cell.length_a   1.000
_cell.length_b   1.000
_cell.length_c   1.000
_cell.angle_alpha   90.00
_cell.angle_beta   90.00
_cell.angle_gamma   90.00
#
_symmetry.space_group_name_H-M   'P 1'
#
loop_
_entity.id
_entity.type
_entity.pdbx_description
1 polymer ?
#
loop_
_entity_poly.entity_id
_entity_poly.type
_entity_poly.pdbx_seq_one_letter_code
_entity_poly.pdbx_strand_id
1 'polypeptide(L)'
;MSEFFDRVKHDAFKGDYLTRLLYLNIAVFLAYSLTNAFTSLFTGNFGLIPNIADDLLALPSSPFRFALRPWTILTYMFTHFGFRHILFNMIILYFSGKMLMEYLGERRML
;
A
#
# COMPACT_ATOMS: atom_id res chain seq x y z
N MET A 1 -9.00 20.05 15.73
CA MET A 1 -9.37 18.96 14.80
C MET A 1 -9.10 19.34 13.34
N SER A 2 -9.44 20.55 12.86
CA SER A 2 -9.12 21.01 11.49
C SER A 2 -7.61 21.01 11.18
N GLU A 3 -6.77 21.56 12.06
CA GLU A 3 -5.33 21.68 11.79
C GLU A 3 -4.59 20.35 11.57
N PHE A 4 -5.08 19.24 12.12
CA PHE A 4 -4.47 17.93 11.90
C PHE A 4 -4.81 17.41 10.50
N PHE A 5 -6.10 17.48 10.12
CA PHE A 5 -6.55 17.10 8.78
C PHE A 5 -5.90 17.98 7.71
N ASP A 6 -5.76 19.28 7.97
CA ASP A 6 -5.12 20.21 7.04
C ASP A 6 -3.62 19.90 6.87
N ARG A 7 -2.92 19.53 7.96
CA ARG A 7 -1.52 19.07 7.90
C ARG A 7 -1.38 17.74 7.15
N VAL A 8 -2.19 16.74 7.48
CA VAL A 8 -2.17 15.44 6.78
C VAL A 8 -2.45 15.62 5.28
N LYS A 9 -3.43 16.46 4.92
CA LYS A 9 -3.71 16.79 3.52
C LYS A 9 -2.53 17.52 2.89
N HIS A 10 -1.98 18.52 3.56
CA HIS A 10 -0.83 19.26 3.06
C HIS A 10 0.38 18.34 2.84
N ASP A 11 0.71 17.47 3.78
CA ASP A 11 1.86 16.56 3.69
C ASP A 11 1.64 15.44 2.66
N ALA A 12 0.40 14.97 2.49
CA ALA A 12 0.06 14.02 1.44
C ALA A 12 0.16 14.61 0.02
N PHE A 13 -0.12 15.91 -0.16
CA PHE A 13 -0.12 16.56 -1.49
C PHE A 13 1.11 17.41 -1.80
N LYS A 14 1.81 17.93 -0.77
CA LYS A 14 2.98 18.81 -0.88
C LYS A 14 4.20 18.32 -0.11
N GLY A 15 4.07 17.26 0.68
CA GLY A 15 5.23 16.60 1.28
C GLY A 15 6.12 15.94 0.23
N ASP A 16 7.29 15.55 0.70
CA ASP A 16 8.30 14.84 -0.06
C ASP A 16 7.77 13.50 -0.63
N TYR A 17 8.38 13.01 -1.71
CA TYR A 17 7.98 11.79 -2.42
C TYR A 17 7.84 10.58 -1.49
N LEU A 18 8.73 10.44 -0.51
CA LEU A 18 8.66 9.37 0.48
C LEU A 18 7.38 9.44 1.31
N THR A 19 7.03 10.64 1.79
CA THR A 19 5.81 10.87 2.57
C THR A 19 4.57 10.50 1.77
N ARG A 20 4.51 10.89 0.48
CA ARG A 20 3.38 10.54 -0.40
C ARG A 20 3.25 9.02 -0.59
N LEU A 21 4.37 8.33 -0.77
CA LEU A 21 4.41 6.88 -0.93
C LEU A 21 3.93 6.14 0.33
N LEU A 22 4.32 6.63 1.51
CA LEU A 22 3.84 6.09 2.79
C LEU A 22 2.32 6.29 2.94
N TYR A 23 1.80 7.49 2.67
CA TYR A 23 0.36 7.76 2.72
C TYR A 23 -0.42 6.91 1.73
N LEU A 24 0.09 6.70 0.52
CA LEU A 24 -0.55 5.85 -0.49
C LEU A 24 -0.69 4.41 0.00
N ASN A 25 0.39 3.83 0.55
CA ASN A 25 0.35 2.47 1.09
C ASN A 25 -0.65 2.32 2.25
N ILE A 26 -0.68 3.31 3.16
CA ILE A 26 -1.65 3.34 4.26
C ILE A 26 -3.08 3.45 3.72
N ALA A 27 -3.33 4.33 2.74
CA ALA A 27 -4.65 4.52 2.15
C ALA A 27 -5.17 3.24 1.46
N VAL A 28 -4.31 2.57 0.68
CA VAL A 28 -4.66 1.29 0.02
C VAL A 28 -4.99 0.21 1.04
N PHE A 29 -4.20 0.09 2.11
CA PHE A 29 -4.44 -0.86 3.19
C PHE A 29 -5.74 -0.59 3.95
N LEU A 30 -6.03 0.68 4.23
CA LEU A 30 -7.28 1.07 4.89
C LEU A 30 -8.49 0.77 4.01
N ALA A 31 -8.42 1.10 2.70
CA ALA A 31 -9.48 0.77 1.76
C ALA A 31 -9.76 -0.73 1.71
N TYR A 32 -8.71 -1.55 1.56
CA TYR A 32 -8.82 -3.01 1.58
C TYR A 32 -9.42 -3.52 2.90
N SER A 33 -8.92 -3.05 4.04
CA SER A 33 -9.37 -3.49 5.36
C SER A 33 -10.83 -3.13 5.62
N LEU A 34 -11.25 -1.93 5.21
CA LEU A 34 -12.64 -1.49 5.31
C LEU A 34 -13.55 -2.34 4.43
N THR A 35 -13.20 -2.53 3.15
CA THR A 35 -13.98 -3.39 2.24
C THR A 35 -14.13 -4.80 2.80
N ASN A 36 -13.03 -5.40 3.28
CA ASN A 36 -13.08 -6.72 3.91
C ASN A 36 -13.99 -6.74 5.15
N ALA A 37 -13.85 -5.75 6.04
CA ALA A 37 -14.67 -5.65 7.25
C ALA A 37 -16.16 -5.52 6.91
N PHE A 38 -16.53 -4.59 6.03
CA PHE A 38 -17.92 -4.41 5.61
C PHE A 38 -18.49 -5.66 4.95
N THR A 39 -17.79 -6.24 3.96
CA THR A 39 -18.28 -7.44 3.27
C THR A 39 -18.43 -8.62 4.23
N SER A 40 -17.49 -8.81 5.15
CA SER A 40 -17.58 -9.88 6.16
C SER A 40 -18.77 -9.69 7.10
N LEU A 41 -19.09 -8.45 7.49
CA LEU A 41 -20.24 -8.13 8.33
C LEU A 41 -21.58 -8.32 7.60
N PHE A 42 -21.68 -7.94 6.33
CA PHE A 42 -22.93 -8.07 5.56
C PHE A 42 -23.20 -9.48 5.04
N THR A 43 -22.14 -10.23 4.70
CA THR A 43 -22.27 -11.54 4.03
C THR A 43 -21.99 -12.71 4.97
N GLY A 44 -21.35 -12.47 6.11
CA GLY A 44 -20.86 -13.51 7.02
C GLY A 44 -19.68 -14.32 6.48
N ASN A 45 -19.20 -14.00 5.28
CA ASN A 45 -18.09 -14.71 4.64
C ASN A 45 -16.79 -13.91 4.76
N PHE A 46 -15.98 -14.32 5.73
CA PHE A 46 -14.68 -13.72 6.04
C PHE A 46 -13.60 -13.96 4.97
N GLY A 47 -13.84 -14.85 3.99
CA GLY A 47 -12.87 -15.24 2.97
C GLY A 47 -13.07 -14.61 1.60
N LEU A 48 -14.20 -13.97 1.30
CA LEU A 48 -14.48 -13.48 -0.07
C LEU A 48 -13.48 -12.44 -0.55
N ILE A 49 -13.34 -11.33 0.19
CA ILE A 49 -12.45 -10.24 -0.19
C ILE A 49 -10.98 -10.65 -0.15
N PRO A 50 -10.49 -11.38 0.87
CA PRO A 50 -9.11 -11.87 0.87
C PRO A 50 -8.80 -12.79 -0.32
N ASN A 51 -9.70 -13.72 -0.67
CA ASN A 51 -9.46 -14.64 -1.78
C ASN A 51 -9.44 -13.94 -3.14
N ILE A 52 -10.32 -12.97 -3.36
CA ILE A 52 -10.35 -12.18 -4.60
C ILE A 52 -9.09 -11.30 -4.71
N ALA A 53 -8.71 -10.66 -3.61
CA ALA A 53 -7.54 -9.80 -3.58
C ALA A 53 -6.24 -10.59 -3.75
N ASP A 54 -6.14 -11.79 -3.18
CA ASP A 54 -5.01 -12.70 -3.39
C ASP A 54 -4.90 -13.14 -4.86
N ASP A 55 -6.02 -13.52 -5.49
CA ASP A 55 -5.97 -13.93 -6.90
C ASP A 55 -5.63 -12.75 -7.85
N LEU A 56 -6.16 -11.55 -7.59
CA LEU A 56 -6.06 -10.46 -8.56
C LEU A 56 -4.88 -9.52 -8.33
N LEU A 57 -4.48 -9.29 -7.08
CA LEU A 57 -3.50 -8.26 -6.70
C LEU A 57 -2.16 -8.84 -6.23
N ALA A 58 -2.13 -10.09 -5.74
CA ALA A 58 -0.90 -10.73 -5.33
C ALA A 58 -0.09 -11.21 -6.54
N LEU A 59 1.23 -11.26 -6.40
CA LEU A 59 2.13 -11.75 -7.43
C LEU A 59 1.99 -13.28 -7.55
N PRO A 60 1.53 -13.82 -8.69
CA PRO A 60 1.36 -15.26 -8.86
C PRO A 60 2.72 -15.95 -8.97
N SER A 61 2.88 -17.10 -8.31
CA SER A 61 4.10 -17.91 -8.36
C SER A 61 4.32 -18.61 -9.71
N SER A 62 3.25 -18.80 -10.50
CA SER A 62 3.31 -19.40 -11.83
C SER A 62 3.70 -18.35 -12.88
N PRO A 63 4.80 -18.56 -13.63
CA PRO A 63 5.22 -17.64 -14.71
C PRO A 63 4.15 -17.43 -15.79
N PHE A 64 3.34 -18.46 -16.05
CA PHE A 64 2.25 -18.38 -17.02
C PHE A 64 1.12 -17.47 -16.54
N ARG A 65 0.72 -17.60 -15.26
CA ARG A 65 -0.30 -16.71 -14.66
C ARG A 65 0.22 -15.28 -14.53
N PHE A 66 1.51 -15.13 -14.26
CA PHE A 66 2.18 -13.83 -14.25
C PHE A 66 2.11 -13.12 -15.60
N ALA A 67 2.39 -13.83 -16.70
CA ALA A 67 2.32 -13.27 -18.05
C ALA A 67 0.91 -12.74 -18.42
N LEU A 68 -0.13 -13.36 -17.86
CA LEU A 68 -1.52 -12.92 -18.03
C LEU A 68 -1.93 -11.79 -17.09
N ARG A 69 -1.14 -11.50 -16.05
CA ARG A 69 -1.43 -10.51 -15.01
C ARG A 69 -0.22 -9.59 -14.74
N PRO A 70 0.28 -8.87 -15.74
CA PRO A 70 1.51 -8.07 -15.60
C PRO A 70 1.37 -6.92 -14.58
N TRP A 71 0.15 -6.46 -14.31
CA TRP A 71 -0.11 -5.43 -13.30
C TRP A 71 0.27 -5.88 -11.87
N THR A 72 0.38 -7.19 -11.62
CA THR A 72 0.74 -7.73 -10.31
C THR A 72 2.13 -7.29 -9.83
N ILE A 73 3.03 -6.90 -10.74
CA ILE A 73 4.32 -6.28 -10.39
C ILE A 73 4.12 -5.00 -9.58
N LEU A 74 3.16 -4.17 -10.00
CA LEU A 74 2.88 -2.88 -9.36
C LEU A 74 1.91 -3.06 -8.19
N THR A 75 0.82 -3.79 -8.37
CA THR A 75 -0.22 -3.91 -7.33
C THR A 75 0.30 -4.63 -6.08
N TYR A 76 1.19 -5.60 -6.25
CA TYR A 76 1.81 -6.32 -5.13
C TYR A 76 2.61 -5.37 -4.21
N MET A 77 3.24 -4.33 -4.75
CA MET A 77 4.03 -3.37 -3.96
C MET A 77 3.19 -2.57 -2.96
N PHE A 78 1.90 -2.37 -3.26
CA PHE A 78 1.00 -1.56 -2.43
C PHE A 78 -0.03 -2.41 -1.66
N THR A 79 -0.21 -3.68 -2.02
CA THR A 79 -1.24 -4.54 -1.42
C THR A 79 -0.68 -5.27 -0.20
N HIS A 80 -1.26 -5.00 0.98
CA HIS A 80 -0.84 -5.60 2.23
C HIS A 80 -2.03 -6.31 2.90
N PHE A 81 -1.94 -7.62 3.07
CA PHE A 81 -3.06 -8.42 3.62
C PHE A 81 -3.10 -8.50 5.15
N GLY A 82 -2.04 -8.06 5.83
CA GLY A 82 -1.94 -8.16 7.29
C GLY A 82 -1.33 -6.91 7.91
N PHE A 83 -1.83 -6.55 9.10
CA PHE A 83 -1.38 -5.38 9.85
C PHE A 83 0.14 -5.39 10.12
N ARG A 84 0.69 -6.54 10.54
CA ARG A 84 2.14 -6.68 10.76
C ARG A 84 2.94 -6.42 9.48
N HIS A 85 2.42 -6.86 8.33
CA HIS A 85 3.12 -6.73 7.06
C HIS A 85 3.26 -5.25 6.68
N ILE A 86 2.16 -4.49 6.69
CA ILE A 86 2.23 -3.04 6.40
C ILE A 86 3.08 -2.29 7.44
N LEU A 87 2.99 -2.65 8.73
CA LEU A 87 3.77 -1.97 9.77
C LEU A 87 5.28 -2.03 9.49
N PHE A 88 5.80 -3.23 9.24
CA PHE A 88 7.22 -3.38 8.94
C PHE A 88 7.59 -2.82 7.57
N ASN A 89 6.70 -2.91 6.59
CA ASN A 89 6.93 -2.29 5.27
C ASN A 89 7.09 -0.77 5.41
N MET A 90 6.22 -0.09 6.15
CA MET A 90 6.30 1.37 6.35
C MET A 90 7.56 1.78 7.10
N ILE A 91 7.98 1.00 8.10
CA ILE A 91 9.23 1.23 8.83
C ILE A 91 10.43 1.14 7.87
N ILE A 92 10.55 0.02 7.15
CA ILE A 92 11.65 -0.21 6.22
C ILE A 92 11.66 0.85 5.12
N LEU A 93 10.48 1.16 4.55
CA LEU A 93 10.33 2.14 3.49
C LEU A 93 10.75 3.54 3.95
N TYR A 94 10.34 3.94 5.15
CA TYR A 94 10.74 5.23 5.71
C TYR A 94 12.26 5.33 5.89
N PHE A 95 12.90 4.34 6.54
CA PHE A 95 14.33 4.38 6.79
C PHE A 95 15.16 4.25 5.50
N SER A 96 14.85 3.27 4.65
CA SER A 96 15.55 3.08 3.38
C SER A 96 15.34 4.25 2.43
N GLY A 97 14.11 4.78 2.34
CA GLY A 97 13.77 5.94 1.53
C GLY A 97 14.50 7.20 1.98
N LYS A 98 14.51 7.49 3.30
CA LYS A 98 15.27 8.62 3.85
C LYS A 98 16.75 8.51 3.53
N MET A 99 17.33 7.32 3.69
CA MET A 99 18.73 7.06 3.37
C MET A 99 19.01 7.30 1.87
N LEU A 100 18.19 6.72 0.98
CA LEU A 100 18.30 6.90 -0.47
C LEU A 100 18.23 8.38 -0.89
N MET A 101 17.31 9.15 -0.29
CA MET A 101 17.21 10.59 -0.56
C MET A 101 18.44 11.37 -0.14
N GLU A 102 19.04 11.01 1.00
CA GLU A 102 20.24 11.65 1.51
C GLU A 102 21.46 11.34 0.62
N TYR A 103 21.56 10.11 0.09
CA TYR A 103 22.66 9.70 -0.78
C TYR A 103 22.50 10.12 -2.25
N LEU A 104 21.29 10.13 -2.81
CA LEU A 104 21.03 10.41 -4.24
C LEU A 104 20.58 11.85 -4.52
N GLY A 105 20.22 12.60 -3.47
CA GLY A 105 19.58 13.91 -3.56
C GLY A 105 18.08 13.80 -3.95
N GLU A 106 17.24 14.68 -3.39
CA GLU A 106 15.77 14.72 -3.58
C GLU A 106 15.28 14.65 -5.04
N ARG A 107 16.12 14.99 -6.03
CA ARG A 107 15.75 15.10 -7.46
C ARG A 107 15.89 13.83 -8.30
N ARG A 108 16.31 12.68 -7.75
CA ARG A 108 16.58 11.45 -8.53
C ARG A 108 15.76 10.21 -8.13
N MET A 109 14.63 10.38 -7.45
CA MET A 109 13.72 9.27 -7.08
C MET A 109 12.47 9.23 -7.99
N LEU A 110 12.67 9.25 -9.32
CA LEU A 110 11.67 8.85 -10.32
C LEU A 110 12.25 7.73 -11.17
#